data_AF-A0A8T4RI81-F1
#
_entry.id   AF-A0A8T4RI81-F1
#
_cell.length_a   1.000
_cell.length_b   1.000
_cell.length_c   1.000
_cell.angle_alpha   90.00
_cell.angle_beta   90.00
_cell.angle_gamma   90.00
#
_symmetry.space_group_name_H-M   'P 1'
#
loop_
_entity.id
_entity.type
_entity.pdbx_description
1 polymer ?
#
loop_
_entity_poly.entity_id
_entity_poly.type
_entity_poly.pdbx_seq_one_letter_code
_entity_poly.pdbx_strand_id
1 'polypeptide(L)'
;MSGKPVIPLRGRYSSKEMQDFFPADPQHDYRFQCSAEMRSVFSEDAKYLGWRDMWIILAQEQQRLGLSITDEQLTALRATRDTIDHDLARQYERATKHDVMAYLREFKEKADAICPGAGGILHAGATSCEITDNQEVKAMRNGLDILIAKTQRLQSAGDYQGVNVALTELQYRRSALKARGAKGATGTQDSFLTLFNGDHEKVKSLDTAVAQALGFEESYALTGQTYPRIVDYQVLSSLGVLAAALADVLPHDDQTMGALQDIWNKTTQAAQMASQQWLERSLDDSAERRMIISEAFYHIDHLLERALTEEKVEKEIPAQNKLPQLEEALTLVRNKTAATISRMHDFAIKQRDTLCTGYTHGQFAQPATYGKRIDLWNYQLVLALQDLETIDTKTAPSRAWNYLVNSRLTQVAIAAGKTAVDIRLLQHDGEVNEPFANSQVGSSAMAYKKNPMKAERINGLARHKIGSTIPGTLRDYDLLCTDAMLNLMLAIFVEDTQDQTGFTVHALAARRNLVRYMPFLASEEILMHALAQGGDRQTLHEQMRVALQTARTNFDRGEDDRALDLLLDAGFPIDTSRVAMYLDPETHVGRAREQVDEFEQKMIHPIRERYKDALQLTSDVRV
;
A
#
# COMPACT_ATOMS: atom_id res chain seq x y z
N MET A 1 13.83 -20.47 -19.04
CA MET A 1 13.44 -19.27 -18.26
C MET A 1 14.54 -18.25 -18.44
N SER A 2 14.30 -17.20 -19.22
CA SER A 2 15.30 -16.17 -19.49
C SER A 2 15.35 -15.19 -18.32
N GLY A 3 16.29 -15.40 -17.39
CA GLY A 3 16.53 -14.56 -16.20
C GLY A 3 17.11 -13.17 -16.51
N LYS A 4 16.58 -12.48 -17.52
CA LYS A 4 16.91 -11.08 -17.79
C LYS A 4 16.21 -10.20 -16.75
N PRO A 5 16.93 -9.25 -16.14
CA PRO A 5 16.30 -8.34 -15.19
C PRO A 5 15.29 -7.45 -15.90
N VAL A 6 14.23 -7.07 -15.18
CA VAL A 6 13.29 -6.06 -15.64
C VAL A 6 13.97 -4.69 -15.52
N ILE A 7 14.01 -3.94 -16.62
CA ILE A 7 14.55 -2.57 -16.65
C ILE A 7 13.42 -1.61 -17.06
N PRO A 8 12.55 -1.16 -16.14
CA PRO A 8 11.37 -0.38 -16.49
C PRO A 8 11.70 0.92 -17.21
N LEU A 9 12.74 1.63 -16.77
CA LEU A 9 13.14 2.90 -17.39
C LEU A 9 13.44 2.71 -18.88
N ARG A 10 14.18 1.67 -19.26
CA ARG A 10 14.45 1.37 -20.68
C ARG A 10 13.25 0.73 -21.38
N GLY A 11 12.57 -0.21 -20.76
CA GLY A 11 11.51 -0.96 -21.42
C GLY A 11 10.21 -0.17 -21.63
N ARG A 12 9.88 0.76 -20.72
CA ARG A 12 8.57 1.41 -20.64
C ARG A 12 8.62 2.94 -20.71
N TYR A 13 9.64 3.58 -20.14
CA TYR A 13 9.62 5.02 -19.89
C TYR A 13 10.56 5.85 -20.78
N SER A 14 11.61 5.24 -21.34
CA SER A 14 12.58 5.90 -22.21
C SER A 14 12.35 5.58 -23.67
N SER A 15 12.61 6.54 -24.55
CA SER A 15 12.58 6.33 -26.00
C SER A 15 13.69 5.37 -26.44
N LYS A 16 13.53 4.77 -27.63
CA LYS A 16 14.56 3.87 -28.19
C LYS A 16 15.86 4.63 -28.45
N GLU A 17 15.76 5.86 -28.95
CA GLU A 17 16.91 6.74 -29.20
C GLU A 17 17.72 7.00 -27.93
N MET A 18 17.05 7.26 -26.80
CA MET A 18 17.71 7.43 -25.51
C MET A 18 18.40 6.15 -25.03
N GLN A 19 17.80 4.99 -25.28
CA GLN A 19 18.40 3.70 -24.93
C GLN A 19 19.64 3.40 -25.80
N ASP A 20 19.60 3.80 -27.07
CA ASP A 20 20.72 3.62 -28.00
C ASP A 20 21.92 4.51 -27.60
N PHE A 21 21.68 5.71 -27.05
CA PHE A 21 22.75 6.55 -26.49
C PHE A 21 23.37 5.99 -25.21
N PHE A 22 22.58 5.28 -24.40
CA PHE A 22 23.00 4.73 -23.12
C PHE A 22 22.76 3.21 -23.09
N PRO A 23 23.58 2.41 -23.81
CA PRO A 23 23.40 0.96 -23.90
C PRO A 23 23.56 0.29 -22.54
N ALA A 24 23.06 -0.94 -22.40
CA ALA A 24 23.20 -1.69 -21.14
C ALA A 24 24.66 -2.05 -21.04
N ASP A 25 25.28 -1.71 -19.92
CA ASP A 25 26.57 -2.26 -19.59
C ASP A 25 26.37 -3.31 -18.49
N PRO A 26 26.33 -4.61 -18.83
CA PRO A 26 26.21 -5.67 -17.86
C PRO A 26 27.33 -5.67 -16.81
N GLN A 27 28.49 -5.05 -17.11
CA GLN A 27 29.62 -4.99 -16.18
C GLN A 27 29.44 -3.92 -15.10
N HIS A 28 28.57 -2.92 -15.30
CA HIS A 28 28.36 -1.82 -14.35
C HIS A 28 26.90 -1.71 -13.88
N ASP A 29 26.04 -2.62 -14.33
CA ASP A 29 24.63 -2.64 -13.97
C ASP A 29 24.35 -3.77 -12.98
N TYR A 30 24.09 -3.40 -11.72
CA TYR A 30 23.84 -4.30 -10.60
C TYR A 30 22.72 -5.32 -10.88
N ARG A 31 21.79 -4.98 -11.77
CA ARG A 31 20.72 -5.90 -12.22
C ARG A 31 21.27 -7.13 -12.94
N PHE A 32 22.49 -7.05 -13.46
CA PHE A 32 23.22 -8.16 -14.09
C PHE A 32 24.30 -8.75 -13.17
N GLN A 33 24.74 -8.02 -12.14
CA GLN A 33 25.77 -8.49 -11.20
C GLN A 33 25.19 -9.33 -10.03
N CYS A 34 23.92 -9.14 -9.68
CA CYS A 34 23.27 -9.94 -8.64
C CYS A 34 23.13 -11.43 -9.01
N SER A 35 22.89 -12.26 -8.00
CA SER A 35 22.85 -13.71 -8.16
C SER A 35 21.70 -14.16 -9.06
N ALA A 36 21.87 -15.34 -9.68
CA ALA A 36 20.84 -15.92 -10.53
C ALA A 36 19.55 -16.22 -9.75
N GLU A 37 19.66 -16.62 -8.47
CA GLU A 37 18.48 -16.83 -7.63
C GLU A 37 17.72 -15.52 -7.42
N MET A 38 18.40 -14.44 -7.06
CA MET A 38 17.74 -13.14 -6.85
C MET A 38 17.11 -12.60 -8.13
N ARG A 39 17.80 -12.72 -9.27
CA ARG A 39 17.25 -12.33 -10.58
C ARG A 39 15.99 -13.09 -10.94
N SER A 40 15.90 -14.38 -10.59
CA SER A 40 14.72 -15.19 -10.88
C SER A 40 13.47 -14.67 -10.17
N VAL A 41 13.59 -14.18 -8.93
CA VAL A 41 12.46 -13.68 -8.11
C VAL A 41 11.79 -12.47 -8.75
N PHE A 42 12.57 -11.54 -9.28
CA PHE A 42 12.08 -10.27 -9.84
C PHE A 42 12.09 -10.24 -11.38
N SER A 43 12.16 -11.41 -12.02
CA SER A 43 12.13 -11.54 -13.47
C SER A 43 10.75 -11.22 -14.07
N GLU A 44 10.72 -10.91 -15.37
CA GLU A 44 9.47 -10.69 -16.10
C GLU A 44 8.58 -11.95 -16.06
N ASP A 45 9.16 -13.12 -16.27
CA ASP A 45 8.48 -14.42 -16.19
C ASP A 45 7.87 -14.64 -14.79
N ALA A 46 8.66 -14.45 -13.72
CA ALA A 46 8.19 -14.66 -12.35
C ALA A 46 7.03 -13.72 -11.99
N LYS A 47 7.07 -12.48 -12.48
CA LYS A 47 5.97 -11.52 -12.31
C LYS A 47 4.67 -12.03 -12.90
N TYR A 48 4.66 -12.36 -14.19
CA TYR A 48 3.43 -12.72 -14.89
C TYR A 48 2.94 -14.14 -14.57
N LEU A 49 3.84 -15.07 -14.27
CA LEU A 49 3.47 -16.38 -13.70
C LEU A 49 2.81 -16.20 -12.33
N GLY A 50 3.34 -15.31 -11.49
CA GLY A 50 2.72 -14.96 -10.22
C GLY A 50 1.33 -14.33 -10.38
N TRP A 51 1.08 -13.54 -11.43
CA TRP A 51 -0.25 -13.03 -11.74
C TRP A 51 -1.22 -14.14 -12.13
N ARG A 52 -0.79 -15.11 -12.95
CA ARG A 52 -1.59 -16.29 -13.29
C ARG A 52 -1.91 -17.15 -12.08
N ASP A 53 -0.94 -17.36 -11.19
CA ASP A 53 -1.19 -18.02 -9.90
C ASP A 53 -2.28 -17.32 -9.10
N MET A 54 -2.20 -15.99 -8.99
CA MET A 54 -3.20 -15.19 -8.27
C MET A 54 -4.60 -15.39 -8.83
N TRP A 55 -4.76 -15.33 -10.16
CA TRP A 55 -6.07 -15.52 -10.77
C TRP A 55 -6.60 -16.95 -10.60
N ILE A 56 -5.74 -17.96 -10.71
CA ILE A 56 -6.12 -19.37 -10.51
C ILE A 56 -6.55 -19.60 -9.06
N ILE A 57 -5.77 -19.09 -8.09
CA ILE A 57 -6.09 -19.17 -6.66
C ILE A 57 -7.44 -18.52 -6.37
N LEU A 58 -7.67 -17.30 -6.89
CA LEU A 58 -8.91 -16.59 -6.68
C LEU A 58 -10.12 -17.39 -7.21
N ALA A 59 -10.04 -17.88 -8.45
CA ALA A 59 -11.11 -18.67 -9.07
C ALA A 59 -11.37 -19.98 -8.31
N GLN A 60 -10.31 -20.66 -7.86
CA GLN A 60 -10.42 -21.88 -7.08
C GLN A 60 -11.09 -21.65 -5.72
N GLU A 61 -10.72 -20.61 -4.99
CA GLU A 61 -11.34 -20.32 -3.70
C GLU A 61 -12.78 -19.82 -3.85
N GLN A 62 -13.07 -19.07 -4.92
CA GLN A 62 -14.43 -18.71 -5.31
C GLN A 62 -15.31 -19.93 -5.61
N GLN A 63 -14.78 -20.92 -6.34
CA GLN A 63 -15.45 -22.20 -6.58
C GLN A 63 -15.77 -22.90 -5.25
N ARG A 64 -14.77 -23.02 -4.37
CA ARG A 64 -14.91 -23.67 -3.06
C ARG A 64 -15.97 -23.01 -2.17
N LEU A 65 -16.19 -21.70 -2.32
CA LEU A 65 -17.19 -20.93 -1.58
C LEU A 65 -18.57 -20.89 -2.28
N GLY A 66 -18.71 -21.61 -3.39
CA GLY A 66 -19.98 -21.89 -4.04
C GLY A 66 -20.31 -21.01 -5.24
N LEU A 67 -19.34 -20.30 -5.85
CA LEU A 67 -19.57 -19.71 -7.17
C LEU A 67 -19.59 -20.81 -8.24
N SER A 68 -20.41 -20.62 -9.28
CA SER A 68 -20.59 -21.55 -10.39
C SER A 68 -19.36 -21.56 -11.31
N ILE A 69 -18.31 -22.25 -10.88
CA ILE A 69 -17.05 -22.46 -11.60
C ILE A 69 -16.82 -23.96 -11.73
N THR A 70 -16.56 -24.46 -12.93
CA THR A 70 -16.40 -25.92 -13.16
C THR A 70 -14.94 -26.36 -13.02
N ASP A 71 -14.75 -27.65 -12.70
CA ASP A 71 -13.41 -28.24 -12.60
C ASP A 71 -12.69 -28.24 -13.95
N GLU A 72 -13.43 -28.35 -15.06
CA GLU A 72 -12.87 -28.24 -16.41
C GLU A 72 -12.32 -26.83 -16.68
N GLN A 73 -13.02 -25.79 -16.23
CA GLN A 73 -12.55 -24.41 -16.35
C GLN A 73 -11.25 -24.22 -15.55
N LEU A 74 -11.19 -24.67 -14.30
CA LEU A 74 -9.98 -24.58 -13.48
C LEU A 74 -8.82 -25.40 -14.06
N THR A 75 -9.12 -26.58 -14.63
CA THR A 75 -8.13 -27.42 -15.31
C THR A 75 -7.54 -26.72 -16.52
N ALA A 76 -8.36 -26.04 -17.33
CA ALA A 76 -7.89 -25.24 -18.46
C ALA A 76 -6.97 -24.08 -18.05
N LEU A 77 -7.31 -23.38 -16.96
CA LEU A 77 -6.45 -22.32 -16.41
C LEU A 77 -5.09 -22.86 -15.96
N ARG A 78 -5.07 -23.99 -15.24
CA ARG A 78 -3.83 -24.64 -14.78
C ARG A 78 -2.99 -25.15 -15.95
N ALA A 79 -3.61 -25.75 -16.96
CA ALA A 79 -2.92 -26.27 -18.15
C ALA A 79 -2.21 -25.17 -18.95
N THR A 80 -2.75 -23.95 -18.94
CA THR A 80 -2.17 -22.81 -19.67
C THR A 80 -1.24 -21.95 -18.83
N ARG A 81 -1.17 -22.16 -17.51
CA ARG A 81 -0.45 -21.33 -16.52
C ARG A 81 0.97 -20.96 -16.96
N ASP A 82 1.77 -21.92 -17.41
CA ASP A 82 3.18 -21.72 -17.78
C ASP A 82 3.40 -21.22 -19.21
N THR A 83 2.35 -21.15 -20.04
CA THR A 83 2.47 -20.79 -21.45
C THR A 83 2.09 -19.32 -21.67
N ILE A 84 3.04 -18.40 -21.47
CA ILE A 84 2.83 -16.95 -21.64
C ILE A 84 3.30 -16.50 -23.03
N ASP A 85 2.46 -15.76 -23.77
CA ASP A 85 2.86 -15.06 -24.98
C ASP A 85 3.06 -13.58 -24.67
N HIS A 86 4.30 -13.21 -24.35
CA HIS A 86 4.64 -11.84 -24.00
C HIS A 86 4.49 -10.87 -25.19
N ASP A 87 4.66 -11.33 -26.42
CA ASP A 87 4.52 -10.48 -27.60
C ASP A 87 3.06 -10.13 -27.86
N LEU A 88 2.17 -11.11 -27.75
CA LEU A 88 0.73 -10.88 -27.83
C LEU A 88 0.24 -9.98 -26.69
N ALA A 89 0.68 -10.24 -25.45
CA ALA A 89 0.34 -9.39 -24.31
C ALA A 89 0.83 -7.95 -24.51
N ARG A 90 2.04 -7.74 -25.06
CA ARG A 90 2.54 -6.39 -25.40
C ARG A 90 1.73 -5.71 -26.51
N GLN A 91 1.24 -6.47 -27.49
CA GLN A 91 0.33 -5.91 -28.50
C GLN A 91 -0.98 -5.44 -27.87
N TYR A 92 -1.56 -6.24 -26.97
CA TYR A 92 -2.73 -5.84 -26.22
C TYR A 92 -2.47 -4.63 -25.32
N GLU A 93 -1.33 -4.57 -24.63
CA GLU A 93 -0.95 -3.43 -23.78
C GLU A 93 -0.85 -2.13 -24.59
N ARG A 94 -0.38 -2.19 -25.85
CA ARG A 94 -0.36 -1.01 -26.73
C ARG A 94 -1.75 -0.50 -27.07
N ALA A 95 -2.74 -1.38 -27.19
CA ALA A 95 -4.12 -1.03 -27.50
C ALA A 95 -4.88 -0.57 -26.24
N THR A 96 -4.78 -1.31 -25.14
CA THR A 96 -5.51 -1.06 -23.90
C THR A 96 -4.87 0.02 -23.02
N LYS A 97 -3.58 0.29 -23.21
CA LYS A 97 -2.75 1.13 -22.33
C LYS A 97 -2.76 0.65 -20.87
N HIS A 98 -3.00 -0.64 -20.65
CA HIS A 98 -3.12 -1.24 -19.33
C HIS A 98 -2.53 -2.65 -19.30
N ASP A 99 -1.47 -2.85 -18.52
CA ASP A 99 -0.69 -4.10 -18.47
C ASP A 99 -1.45 -5.29 -17.88
N VAL A 100 -2.08 -5.13 -16.71
CA VAL A 100 -2.88 -6.21 -16.09
C VAL A 100 -3.98 -6.67 -17.03
N MET A 101 -4.72 -5.74 -17.64
CA MET A 101 -5.79 -6.07 -18.59
C MET A 101 -5.26 -6.74 -19.86
N ALA A 102 -4.08 -6.36 -20.33
CA ALA A 102 -3.46 -6.98 -21.50
C ALA A 102 -3.04 -8.43 -21.25
N TYR A 103 -2.37 -8.69 -20.13
CA TYR A 103 -2.00 -10.05 -19.72
C TYR A 103 -3.21 -10.90 -19.32
N LEU A 104 -4.24 -10.30 -18.73
CA LEU A 104 -5.51 -10.96 -18.47
C LEU A 104 -6.16 -11.40 -19.79
N ARG A 105 -6.23 -10.52 -20.80
CA ARG A 105 -6.81 -10.85 -22.10
C ARG A 105 -6.07 -12.00 -22.78
N GLU A 106 -4.74 -11.95 -22.80
CA GLU A 106 -3.92 -13.04 -23.35
C GLU A 106 -4.18 -14.37 -22.61
N PHE A 107 -4.30 -14.34 -21.29
CA PHE A 107 -4.57 -15.55 -20.51
C PHE A 107 -5.99 -16.09 -20.74
N LYS A 108 -6.99 -15.20 -20.85
CA LYS A 108 -8.38 -15.56 -21.18
C LYS A 108 -8.46 -16.29 -22.51
N GLU A 109 -7.87 -15.74 -23.57
CA GLU A 109 -7.92 -16.33 -24.92
C GLU A 109 -7.28 -17.73 -24.95
N LYS A 110 -6.19 -17.93 -24.21
CA LYS A 110 -5.56 -19.26 -24.10
C LYS A 110 -6.40 -20.26 -23.30
N ALA A 111 -6.99 -19.82 -22.19
CA ALA A 111 -7.86 -20.67 -21.39
C ALA A 111 -9.12 -21.08 -22.17
N ASP A 112 -9.76 -20.13 -22.86
CA ASP A 112 -10.96 -20.36 -23.67
C ASP A 112 -10.70 -21.28 -24.86
N ALA A 113 -9.48 -21.28 -25.42
CA ALA A 113 -9.08 -22.22 -26.46
C ALA A 113 -9.05 -23.69 -25.98
N ILE A 114 -8.90 -23.93 -24.66
CA ILE A 114 -8.98 -25.28 -24.06
C ILE A 114 -10.41 -25.58 -23.58
N CYS A 115 -11.03 -24.64 -22.87
CA CYS A 115 -12.37 -24.78 -22.30
C CYS A 115 -13.15 -23.47 -22.51
N PRO A 116 -14.10 -23.43 -23.47
CA PRO A 116 -14.90 -22.23 -23.71
C PRO A 116 -15.58 -21.72 -22.43
N GLY A 117 -15.34 -20.45 -22.10
CA GLY A 117 -15.89 -19.79 -20.91
C GLY A 117 -14.95 -19.80 -19.70
N ALA A 118 -13.82 -20.51 -19.74
CA ALA A 118 -12.80 -20.48 -18.68
C ALA A 118 -12.13 -19.10 -18.53
N GLY A 119 -12.05 -18.31 -19.60
CA GLY A 119 -11.62 -16.92 -19.52
C GLY A 119 -12.62 -16.03 -18.77
N GLY A 120 -13.90 -16.40 -18.78
CA GLY A 120 -14.99 -15.62 -18.17
C GLY A 120 -14.94 -15.53 -16.64
N ILE A 121 -14.33 -16.52 -15.98
CA ILE A 121 -14.23 -16.59 -14.51
C ILE A 121 -13.01 -15.82 -13.96
N LEU A 122 -12.04 -15.49 -14.81
CA LEU A 122 -10.84 -14.77 -14.39
C LEU A 122 -11.18 -13.33 -13.98
N HIS A 123 -10.56 -12.90 -12.88
CA HIS A 123 -10.66 -11.53 -12.34
C HIS A 123 -12.06 -11.14 -11.81
N ALA A 124 -12.95 -12.10 -11.57
CA ALA A 124 -14.29 -11.84 -11.05
C ALA A 124 -14.23 -11.16 -9.67
N GLY A 125 -14.82 -9.95 -9.58
CA GLY A 125 -14.84 -9.12 -8.38
C GLY A 125 -13.51 -8.47 -8.02
N ALA A 126 -12.46 -8.73 -8.80
CA ALA A 126 -11.13 -8.29 -8.50
C ALA A 126 -10.73 -6.97 -9.18
N THR A 127 -9.68 -6.34 -8.67
CA THR A 127 -9.00 -5.18 -9.24
C THR A 127 -7.55 -5.48 -9.54
N SER A 128 -6.91 -4.63 -10.34
CA SER A 128 -5.51 -4.81 -10.72
C SER A 128 -4.58 -5.02 -9.51
N CYS A 129 -4.79 -4.28 -8.42
CA CYS A 129 -3.94 -4.36 -7.23
C CYS A 129 -4.09 -5.69 -6.47
N GLU A 130 -5.18 -6.44 -6.63
CA GLU A 130 -5.24 -7.79 -6.04
C GLU A 130 -4.28 -8.75 -6.68
N ILE A 131 -4.00 -8.54 -7.95
CA ILE A 131 -3.08 -9.38 -8.70
C ILE A 131 -1.65 -8.89 -8.47
N THR A 132 -1.42 -7.58 -8.64
CA THR A 132 -0.06 -7.02 -8.57
C THR A 132 0.49 -7.03 -7.15
N ASP A 133 -0.23 -6.47 -6.17
CA ASP A 133 0.32 -6.27 -4.84
C ASP A 133 0.55 -7.61 -4.11
N ASN A 134 -0.35 -8.59 -4.25
CA ASN A 134 -0.15 -9.91 -3.67
C ASN A 134 1.08 -10.62 -4.28
N GLN A 135 1.25 -10.53 -5.60
CA GLN A 135 2.43 -11.08 -6.27
C GLN A 135 3.72 -10.37 -5.83
N GLU A 136 3.69 -9.05 -5.66
CA GLU A 136 4.87 -8.27 -5.31
C GLU A 136 5.28 -8.48 -3.84
N VAL A 137 4.34 -8.58 -2.90
CA VAL A 137 4.68 -8.95 -1.51
C VAL A 137 5.26 -10.37 -1.46
N LYS A 138 4.72 -11.30 -2.25
CA LYS A 138 5.29 -12.65 -2.38
C LYS A 138 6.72 -12.59 -2.95
N ALA A 139 6.98 -11.75 -3.96
CA ALA A 139 8.33 -11.56 -4.50
C ALA A 139 9.29 -10.96 -3.46
N MET A 140 8.86 -9.94 -2.70
CA MET A 140 9.66 -9.39 -1.60
C MET A 140 9.98 -10.44 -0.53
N ARG A 141 9.00 -11.28 -0.14
CA ARG A 141 9.23 -12.36 0.82
C ARG A 141 10.25 -13.38 0.32
N ASN A 142 10.14 -13.79 -0.94
CA ASN A 142 11.09 -14.72 -1.55
C ASN A 142 12.51 -14.11 -1.65
N GLY A 143 12.60 -12.81 -1.97
CA GLY A 143 13.87 -12.08 -1.96
C GLY A 143 14.48 -12.03 -0.56
N LEU A 144 13.68 -11.77 0.47
CA LEU A 144 14.14 -11.77 1.86
C LEU A 144 14.66 -13.14 2.29
N ASP A 145 14.02 -14.24 1.88
CA ASP A 145 14.49 -15.59 2.18
C ASP A 145 15.92 -15.83 1.64
N ILE A 146 16.24 -15.34 0.43
CA ILE A 146 17.59 -15.41 -0.16
C ILE A 146 18.58 -14.58 0.67
N LEU A 147 18.21 -13.34 1.00
CA LEU A 147 19.08 -12.43 1.75
C LEU A 147 19.35 -12.93 3.17
N ILE A 148 18.35 -13.51 3.84
CA ILE A 148 18.50 -14.13 5.16
C ILE A 148 19.53 -15.26 5.09
N ALA A 149 19.39 -16.18 4.13
CA ALA A 149 20.31 -17.30 3.99
C ALA A 149 21.76 -16.84 3.74
N LYS A 150 21.96 -15.82 2.90
CA LYS A 150 23.29 -15.24 2.65
C LYS A 150 23.85 -14.49 3.87
N THR A 151 23.00 -13.74 4.58
CA THR A 151 23.39 -13.02 5.80
C THR A 151 23.77 -13.98 6.94
N GLN A 152 23.09 -15.13 7.07
CA GLN A 152 23.46 -16.19 8.01
C GLN A 152 24.84 -16.79 7.70
N ARG A 153 25.16 -16.97 6.40
CA ARG A 153 26.50 -17.41 5.98
C ARG A 153 27.57 -16.40 6.35
N LEU A 154 27.29 -15.11 6.17
CA LEU A 154 28.20 -14.02 6.54
C LEU A 154 28.40 -13.95 8.06
N GLN A 155 27.33 -14.05 8.84
CA GLN A 155 27.38 -14.15 10.31
C GLN A 155 28.22 -15.36 10.77
N SER A 156 28.10 -16.50 10.10
CA SER A 156 28.90 -17.70 10.44
C SER A 156 30.39 -17.53 10.13
N ALA A 157 30.76 -16.56 9.29
CA ALA A 157 32.14 -16.28 8.90
C ALA A 157 32.83 -15.27 9.84
N GLY A 158 32.11 -14.60 10.73
CA GLY A 158 32.66 -13.66 11.70
C GLY A 158 31.58 -13.01 12.57
N ASP A 159 31.93 -12.61 13.79
CA ASP A 159 30.99 -11.98 14.73
C ASP A 159 30.87 -10.48 14.48
N TYR A 160 30.16 -10.12 13.42
CA TYR A 160 29.90 -8.71 13.09
C TYR A 160 28.60 -8.26 13.77
N GLN A 161 28.72 -7.40 14.77
CA GLN A 161 27.56 -6.94 15.54
C GLN A 161 26.47 -6.30 14.64
N GLY A 162 26.86 -5.52 13.63
CA GLY A 162 25.91 -4.95 12.66
C GLY A 162 25.17 -6.01 11.84
N VAL A 163 25.84 -7.11 11.48
CA VAL A 163 25.23 -8.23 10.74
C VAL A 163 24.22 -8.97 11.61
N ASN A 164 24.48 -9.12 12.91
CA ASN A 164 23.52 -9.71 13.86
C ASN A 164 22.21 -8.89 13.94
N VAL A 165 22.33 -7.55 14.00
CA VAL A 165 21.19 -6.63 13.97
C VAL A 165 20.43 -6.75 12.65
N ALA A 166 21.15 -6.72 11.52
CA ALA A 166 20.53 -6.84 10.20
C ALA A 166 19.82 -8.18 9.98
N LEU A 167 20.42 -9.29 10.41
CA LEU A 167 19.81 -10.61 10.29
C LEU A 167 18.52 -10.71 11.10
N THR A 168 18.53 -10.21 12.33
CA THR A 168 17.34 -10.18 13.20
C THR A 168 16.22 -9.38 12.55
N GLU A 169 16.55 -8.20 12.00
CA GLU A 169 15.57 -7.38 11.28
C GLU A 169 15.04 -8.06 10.02
N LEU A 170 15.89 -8.69 9.20
CA LEU A 170 15.43 -9.40 7.99
C LEU A 170 14.48 -10.55 8.34
N GLN A 171 14.79 -11.32 9.38
CA GLN A 171 13.94 -12.41 9.86
C GLN A 171 12.60 -11.90 10.38
N TYR A 172 12.61 -10.83 11.19
CA TYR A 172 11.41 -10.15 11.65
C TYR A 172 10.58 -9.61 10.47
N ARG A 173 11.21 -8.89 9.54
CA ARG A 173 10.53 -8.34 8.37
C ARG A 173 9.88 -9.43 7.53
N ARG A 174 10.59 -10.53 7.31
CA ARG A 174 10.08 -11.68 6.56
C ARG A 174 8.85 -12.30 7.22
N SER A 175 8.85 -12.48 8.54
CA SER A 175 7.70 -13.04 9.27
C SER A 175 6.54 -12.07 9.38
N ALA A 176 6.80 -10.76 9.43
CA ALA A 176 5.78 -9.73 9.54
C ALA A 176 5.04 -9.41 8.23
N LEU A 177 5.57 -9.84 7.07
CA LEU A 177 4.88 -9.64 5.77
C LEU A 177 3.58 -10.44 5.71
N LYS A 178 2.50 -9.76 5.32
CA LYS A 178 1.16 -10.32 5.13
C LYS A 178 0.72 -10.22 3.68
N ALA A 179 -0.27 -11.01 3.28
CA ALA A 179 -0.90 -10.83 1.98
C ALA A 179 -1.68 -9.50 1.94
N ARG A 180 -1.87 -8.91 0.75
CA ARG A 180 -2.93 -7.90 0.59
C ARG A 180 -4.30 -8.55 0.75
N GLY A 181 -4.46 -9.76 0.20
CA GLY A 181 -5.72 -10.49 0.19
C GLY A 181 -6.70 -10.01 -0.91
N ALA A 182 -7.96 -10.38 -0.77
CA ALA A 182 -9.08 -10.05 -1.65
C ALA A 182 -9.92 -8.94 -1.00
N LYS A 183 -9.72 -7.69 -1.44
CA LYS A 183 -10.16 -6.45 -0.77
C LYS A 183 -11.00 -5.52 -1.65
N GLY A 184 -11.04 -5.70 -2.97
CA GLY A 184 -11.79 -4.84 -3.90
C GLY A 184 -11.10 -3.49 -4.17
N ALA A 185 -11.85 -2.54 -4.73
CA ALA A 185 -11.30 -1.31 -5.30
C ALA A 185 -10.89 -0.26 -4.26
N THR A 186 -11.68 -0.03 -3.22
CA THR A 186 -11.36 0.89 -2.11
C THR A 186 -11.05 0.13 -0.81
N GLY A 187 -10.85 -1.18 -0.91
CA GLY A 187 -10.58 -2.06 0.22
C GLY A 187 -11.82 -2.46 1.03
N THR A 188 -13.02 -2.07 0.59
CA THR A 188 -14.30 -2.35 1.24
C THR A 188 -14.84 -3.75 0.96
N GLN A 189 -14.26 -4.48 0.00
CA GLN A 189 -14.74 -5.79 -0.46
C GLN A 189 -16.14 -5.78 -1.07
N ASP A 190 -16.64 -4.62 -1.47
CA ASP A 190 -17.99 -4.43 -2.01
C ASP A 190 -18.28 -5.36 -3.20
N SER A 191 -17.38 -5.41 -4.18
CA SER A 191 -17.50 -6.29 -5.35
C SER A 191 -17.61 -7.78 -5.00
N PHE A 192 -16.88 -8.26 -3.98
CA PHE A 192 -17.00 -9.64 -3.53
C PHE A 192 -18.28 -9.89 -2.73
N LEU A 193 -18.73 -8.90 -1.97
CA LEU A 193 -19.99 -8.98 -1.24
C LEU A 193 -21.17 -9.13 -2.21
N THR A 194 -21.16 -8.37 -3.31
CA THR A 194 -22.10 -8.55 -4.43
C THR A 194 -22.01 -9.94 -5.04
N LEU A 195 -20.81 -10.46 -5.32
CA LEU A 195 -20.63 -11.81 -5.86
C LEU A 195 -21.20 -12.91 -4.95
N PHE A 196 -21.14 -12.71 -3.64
CA PHE A 196 -21.67 -13.66 -2.65
C PHE A 196 -23.06 -13.26 -2.13
N ASN A 197 -23.81 -12.43 -2.86
CA ASN A 197 -25.18 -12.04 -2.52
C ASN A 197 -25.34 -11.49 -1.09
N GLY A 198 -24.39 -10.67 -0.64
CA GLY A 198 -24.41 -10.09 0.71
C GLY A 198 -23.84 -10.97 1.82
N ASP A 199 -23.22 -12.12 1.51
CA ASP A 199 -22.66 -13.02 2.53
C ASP A 199 -21.28 -12.52 3.01
N HIS A 200 -21.27 -11.79 4.13
CA HIS A 200 -20.05 -11.25 4.74
C HIS A 200 -19.06 -12.35 5.17
N GLU A 201 -19.55 -13.52 5.62
CA GLU A 201 -18.68 -14.59 6.13
C GLU A 201 -17.96 -15.31 4.99
N LYS A 202 -18.61 -15.48 3.82
CA LYS A 202 -17.92 -15.96 2.62
C LYS A 202 -16.83 -15.00 2.15
N VAL A 203 -17.08 -13.69 2.18
CA VAL A 203 -16.07 -12.69 1.80
C VAL A 203 -14.84 -12.75 2.72
N LYS A 204 -15.05 -12.87 4.04
CA LYS A 204 -13.94 -13.07 5.02
C LYS A 204 -13.18 -14.38 4.77
N SER A 205 -13.92 -15.44 4.49
CA SER A 205 -13.35 -16.76 4.19
C SER A 205 -12.52 -16.75 2.91
N LEU A 206 -12.96 -16.03 1.88
CA LEU A 206 -12.22 -15.84 0.63
C LEU A 206 -10.88 -15.15 0.88
N ASP A 207 -10.91 -14.03 1.61
CA ASP A 207 -9.71 -13.24 1.91
C ASP A 207 -8.67 -14.06 2.68
N THR A 208 -9.13 -14.82 3.69
CA THR A 208 -8.28 -15.73 4.47
C THR A 208 -7.69 -16.85 3.60
N ALA A 209 -8.53 -17.48 2.77
CA ALA A 209 -8.10 -18.59 1.92
C ALA A 209 -7.10 -18.14 0.84
N VAL A 210 -7.30 -16.95 0.26
CA VAL A 210 -6.34 -16.35 -0.70
C VAL A 210 -4.99 -16.10 -0.03
N ALA A 211 -4.97 -15.54 1.18
CA ALA A 211 -3.72 -15.32 1.93
C ALA A 211 -2.97 -16.64 2.18
N GLN A 212 -3.68 -17.67 2.64
CA GLN A 212 -3.11 -19.00 2.92
C GLN A 212 -2.61 -19.70 1.66
N ALA A 213 -3.36 -19.62 0.55
CA ALA A 213 -2.95 -20.19 -0.73
C ALA A 213 -1.68 -19.51 -1.30
N LEU A 214 -1.44 -18.25 -0.94
CA LEU A 214 -0.19 -17.55 -1.24
C LEU A 214 0.96 -17.86 -0.27
N GLY A 215 0.68 -18.67 0.75
CA GLY A 215 1.61 -19.06 1.80
C GLY A 215 1.78 -18.01 2.90
N PHE A 216 0.86 -17.05 3.04
CA PHE A 216 0.84 -16.12 4.16
C PHE A 216 -0.10 -16.64 5.25
N GLU A 217 0.22 -16.36 6.51
CA GLU A 217 -0.66 -16.72 7.63
C GLU A 217 -1.96 -15.91 7.61
N GLU A 218 -1.86 -14.63 7.26
CA GLU A 218 -2.95 -13.68 7.26
C GLU A 218 -2.79 -12.59 6.19
N SER A 219 -3.87 -11.85 5.94
CA SER A 219 -3.86 -10.60 5.17
C SER A 219 -3.65 -9.39 6.09
N TYR A 220 -3.18 -8.27 5.55
CA TYR A 220 -3.23 -6.99 6.27
C TYR A 220 -4.65 -6.66 6.74
N ALA A 221 -4.77 -6.17 7.98
CA ALA A 221 -6.06 -5.94 8.64
C ALA A 221 -6.95 -4.96 7.86
N LEU A 222 -6.37 -3.85 7.41
CA LEU A 222 -7.03 -2.86 6.57
C LEU A 222 -6.19 -2.53 5.34
N THR A 223 -6.87 -2.33 4.20
CA THR A 223 -6.25 -1.87 2.95
C THR A 223 -7.14 -0.83 2.28
N GLY A 224 -6.53 0.02 1.46
CA GLY A 224 -7.24 0.79 0.43
C GLY A 224 -7.34 -0.06 -0.84
N GLN A 225 -7.10 0.55 -2.00
CA GLN A 225 -6.87 -0.22 -3.23
C GLN A 225 -5.57 -1.03 -3.16
N THR A 226 -4.58 -0.55 -2.41
CA THR A 226 -3.28 -1.18 -2.20
C THR A 226 -3.14 -1.65 -0.75
N TYR A 227 -2.18 -2.53 -0.45
CA TYR A 227 -1.72 -2.64 0.94
C TYR A 227 -1.06 -1.31 1.39
N PRO A 228 -0.91 -1.06 2.70
CA PRO A 228 -0.29 0.18 3.20
C PRO A 228 1.13 0.35 2.67
N ARG A 229 1.41 1.41 1.90
CA ARG A 229 2.72 1.61 1.25
C ARG A 229 3.89 1.81 2.22
N ILE A 230 3.63 2.07 3.50
CA ILE A 230 4.65 2.00 4.57
C ILE A 230 5.34 0.63 4.63
N VAL A 231 4.68 -0.45 4.18
CA VAL A 231 5.27 -1.80 4.07
C VAL A 231 6.45 -1.83 3.09
N ASP A 232 6.37 -1.08 1.97
CA ASP A 232 7.48 -1.01 1.01
C ASP A 232 8.70 -0.34 1.65
N TYR A 233 8.47 0.75 2.38
CA TYR A 233 9.51 1.41 3.16
C TYR A 233 10.10 0.48 4.24
N GLN A 234 9.26 -0.27 4.93
CA GLN A 234 9.67 -1.22 5.96
C GLN A 234 10.58 -2.32 5.39
N VAL A 235 10.27 -2.87 4.21
CA VAL A 235 11.14 -3.82 3.52
C VAL A 235 12.45 -3.15 3.10
N LEU A 236 12.40 -2.01 2.40
CA LEU A 236 13.59 -1.33 1.88
C LEU A 236 14.50 -0.81 3.00
N SER A 237 13.93 -0.32 4.11
CA SER A 237 14.71 0.08 5.28
C SER A 237 15.37 -1.11 5.98
N SER A 238 14.79 -2.32 5.93
CA SER A 238 15.47 -3.54 6.37
C SER A 238 16.71 -3.83 5.51
N LEU A 239 16.62 -3.60 4.19
CA LEU A 239 17.77 -3.66 3.29
C LEU A 239 18.77 -2.54 3.59
N GLY A 240 18.31 -1.35 3.98
CA GLY A 240 19.13 -0.24 4.43
C GLY A 240 19.88 -0.52 5.74
N VAL A 241 19.28 -1.28 6.67
CA VAL A 241 19.94 -1.80 7.89
C VAL A 241 21.05 -2.76 7.50
N LEU A 242 20.79 -3.70 6.57
CA LEU A 242 21.83 -4.58 6.06
C LEU A 242 22.93 -3.81 5.32
N ALA A 243 22.59 -2.81 4.51
CA ALA A 243 23.59 -1.94 3.87
C ALA A 243 24.46 -1.22 4.93
N ALA A 244 23.84 -0.71 6.00
CA ALA A 244 24.56 -0.12 7.12
C ALA A 244 25.49 -1.12 7.82
N ALA A 245 25.12 -2.39 7.92
CA ALA A 245 25.99 -3.44 8.43
C ALA A 245 27.15 -3.75 7.47
N LEU A 246 26.86 -3.89 6.17
CA LEU A 246 27.86 -4.21 5.14
C LEU A 246 28.87 -3.08 4.95
N ALA A 247 28.48 -1.83 5.20
CA ALA A 247 29.40 -0.69 5.24
C ALA A 247 30.52 -0.89 6.27
N ASP A 248 30.28 -1.62 7.37
CA ASP A 248 31.30 -1.88 8.39
C ASP A 248 32.13 -3.14 8.09
N VAL A 249 31.82 -3.89 7.02
CA VAL A 249 32.49 -5.16 6.63
C VAL A 249 33.27 -5.02 5.34
N LEU A 250 32.78 -4.24 4.38
CA LEU A 250 33.35 -4.11 3.03
C LEU A 250 34.39 -2.99 2.93
N PRO A 251 35.36 -3.10 1.99
CA PRO A 251 36.25 -2.01 1.63
C PRO A 251 35.47 -0.79 1.11
N HIS A 252 35.93 0.41 1.44
CA HIS A 252 35.30 1.67 1.02
C HIS A 252 35.81 2.12 -0.35
N ASP A 253 35.67 1.25 -1.35
CA ASP A 253 35.88 1.59 -2.76
C ASP A 253 34.63 2.26 -3.37
N ASP A 254 34.80 2.90 -4.52
CA ASP A 254 33.73 3.65 -5.20
C ASP A 254 32.49 2.78 -5.53
N GLN A 255 32.70 1.50 -5.86
CA GLN A 255 31.61 0.58 -6.19
C GLN A 255 30.80 0.23 -4.94
N THR A 256 31.47 -0.06 -3.81
CA THR A 256 30.82 -0.31 -2.52
C THR A 256 30.02 0.91 -2.08
N MET A 257 30.67 2.08 -2.06
CA MET A 257 30.04 3.31 -1.58
C MET A 257 28.87 3.75 -2.46
N GLY A 258 28.98 3.60 -3.79
CA GLY A 258 27.90 3.88 -4.73
C GLY A 258 26.69 2.98 -4.50
N ALA A 259 26.89 1.66 -4.38
CA ALA A 259 25.80 0.71 -4.15
C ALA A 259 25.10 0.94 -2.80
N LEU A 260 25.86 1.21 -1.74
CA LEU A 260 25.33 1.55 -0.41
C LEU A 260 24.46 2.82 -0.45
N GLN A 261 24.98 3.89 -1.08
CA GLN A 261 24.25 5.15 -1.21
C GLN A 261 22.94 4.97 -1.99
N ASP A 262 22.95 4.17 -3.06
CA ASP A 262 21.76 3.89 -3.85
C ASP A 262 20.67 3.15 -3.08
N ILE A 263 21.03 2.23 -2.18
CA ILE A 263 20.06 1.53 -1.33
C ILE A 263 19.38 2.52 -0.37
N TRP A 264 20.15 3.42 0.26
CA TRP A 264 19.59 4.43 1.16
C TRP A 264 18.76 5.49 0.41
N ASN A 265 19.16 5.87 -0.81
CA ASN A 265 18.38 6.73 -1.69
C ASN A 265 17.02 6.09 -2.04
N LYS A 266 17.02 4.82 -2.43
CA LYS A 266 15.78 4.06 -2.72
C LYS A 266 14.89 3.90 -1.50
N THR A 267 15.48 3.72 -0.31
CA THR A 267 14.73 3.70 0.95
C THR A 267 14.05 5.05 1.24
N THR A 268 14.73 6.15 0.96
CA THR A 268 14.18 7.50 1.11
C THR A 268 13.05 7.77 0.11
N GLN A 269 13.22 7.33 -1.14
CA GLN A 269 12.18 7.35 -2.17
C GLN A 269 10.91 6.60 -1.72
N ALA A 270 11.05 5.37 -1.19
CA ALA A 270 9.92 4.63 -0.66
C ALA A 270 9.21 5.35 0.51
N ALA A 271 9.96 6.03 1.38
CA ALA A 271 9.38 6.84 2.45
C ALA A 271 8.58 8.03 1.91
N GLN A 272 9.11 8.74 0.92
CA GLN A 272 8.44 9.86 0.27
C GLN A 272 7.15 9.40 -0.39
N MET A 273 7.22 8.35 -1.22
CA MET A 273 6.08 7.71 -1.86
C MET A 273 4.98 7.36 -0.86
N ALA A 274 5.32 6.65 0.21
CA ALA A 274 4.34 6.25 1.22
C ALA A 274 3.72 7.46 1.95
N SER A 275 4.52 8.51 2.24
CA SER A 275 4.05 9.71 2.95
C SER A 275 3.16 10.63 2.09
N GLN A 276 3.26 10.52 0.76
CA GLN A 276 2.53 11.37 -0.18
C GLN A 276 1.37 10.65 -0.86
N GLN A 277 1.09 9.39 -0.53
CA GLN A 277 -0.01 8.64 -1.13
C GLN A 277 -1.36 9.26 -0.76
N TRP A 278 -2.18 9.58 -1.77
CA TRP A 278 -3.49 10.20 -1.53
C TRP A 278 -4.56 9.17 -1.21
N LEU A 279 -5.27 9.38 -0.10
CA LEU A 279 -6.51 8.68 0.25
C LEU A 279 -6.37 7.16 0.11
N GLU A 280 -7.26 6.46 -0.59
CA GLU A 280 -7.17 5.01 -0.77
C GLU A 280 -6.10 4.59 -1.80
N ARG A 281 -5.72 5.47 -2.75
CA ARG A 281 -4.57 5.32 -3.67
C ARG A 281 -4.31 6.57 -4.53
N SER A 282 -3.05 6.84 -4.88
CA SER A 282 -2.60 7.67 -6.02
C SER A 282 -1.72 6.86 -7.00
N LEU A 283 -1.64 7.22 -8.29
CA LEU A 283 -0.86 6.45 -9.31
C LEU A 283 0.65 6.72 -9.27
N ASP A 284 1.08 7.78 -8.59
CA ASP A 284 2.48 8.17 -8.44
C ASP A 284 3.34 7.05 -7.82
N ASP A 285 2.74 6.24 -6.94
CA ASP A 285 3.39 5.07 -6.35
C ASP A 285 3.80 4.00 -7.39
N SER A 286 3.08 3.90 -8.50
CA SER A 286 3.17 2.74 -9.37
C SER A 286 4.44 2.71 -10.23
N ALA A 287 4.96 3.87 -10.65
CA ALA A 287 6.13 3.95 -11.52
C ALA A 287 7.42 3.79 -10.70
N GLU A 288 7.55 4.54 -9.61
CA GLU A 288 8.72 4.52 -8.75
C GLU A 288 8.90 3.15 -8.10
N ARG A 289 7.83 2.58 -7.53
CA ARG A 289 7.87 1.27 -6.87
C ARG A 289 8.34 0.14 -7.78
N ARG A 290 7.94 0.16 -9.06
CA ARG A 290 8.37 -0.82 -10.08
C ARG A 290 9.88 -0.77 -10.36
N MET A 291 10.54 0.35 -10.07
CA MET A 291 11.98 0.50 -10.22
C MET A 291 12.72 0.20 -8.92
N ILE A 292 12.31 0.83 -7.81
CA ILE A 292 13.14 0.87 -6.61
C ILE A 292 13.18 -0.45 -5.83
N ILE A 293 12.10 -1.25 -5.83
CA ILE A 293 12.05 -2.47 -5.02
C ILE A 293 13.04 -3.50 -5.54
N SER A 294 12.90 -3.94 -6.79
CA SER A 294 13.76 -4.98 -7.35
C SER A 294 15.22 -4.52 -7.39
N GLU A 295 15.49 -3.26 -7.74
CA GLU A 295 16.85 -2.72 -7.74
C GLU A 295 17.48 -2.70 -6.34
N ALA A 296 16.73 -2.38 -5.28
CA ALA A 296 17.26 -2.47 -3.92
C ALA A 296 17.65 -3.90 -3.54
N PHE A 297 16.83 -4.89 -3.91
CA PHE A 297 17.15 -6.32 -3.73
C PHE A 297 18.39 -6.74 -4.53
N TYR A 298 18.53 -6.30 -5.78
CA TYR A 298 19.70 -6.60 -6.59
C TYR A 298 20.99 -5.98 -6.02
N HIS A 299 20.93 -4.73 -5.55
CA HIS A 299 22.09 -4.04 -4.98
C HIS A 299 22.57 -4.74 -3.71
N ILE A 300 21.64 -5.05 -2.79
CA ILE A 300 22.03 -5.66 -1.51
C ILE A 300 22.50 -7.11 -1.69
N ASP A 301 21.91 -7.84 -2.65
CA ASP A 301 22.36 -9.19 -3.00
C ASP A 301 23.78 -9.19 -3.57
N HIS A 302 24.09 -8.25 -4.45
CA HIS A 302 25.44 -8.03 -4.98
C HIS A 302 26.46 -7.71 -3.87
N LEU A 303 26.11 -6.79 -2.96
CA LEU A 303 26.97 -6.45 -1.83
C LEU A 303 27.21 -7.64 -0.89
N LEU A 304 26.21 -8.51 -0.68
CA LEU A 304 26.39 -9.75 0.08
C LEU A 304 27.32 -10.74 -0.62
N GLU A 305 27.21 -10.92 -1.93
CA GLU A 305 28.13 -11.77 -2.70
C GLU A 305 29.58 -11.28 -2.55
N ARG A 306 29.78 -9.96 -2.65
CA ARG A 306 31.09 -9.34 -2.38
C ARG A 306 31.54 -9.60 -0.94
N ALA A 307 30.69 -9.37 0.06
CA ALA A 307 31.05 -9.56 1.46
C ALA A 307 31.40 -11.02 1.80
N LEU A 308 30.82 -11.98 1.09
CA LEU A 308 31.14 -13.41 1.25
C LEU A 308 32.48 -13.77 0.60
N THR A 309 32.88 -13.09 -0.47
CA THR A 309 34.03 -13.47 -1.31
C THR A 309 35.29 -12.63 -1.10
N GLU A 310 35.14 -11.34 -0.77
CA GLU A 310 36.23 -10.39 -0.61
C GLU A 310 36.86 -10.40 0.78
N GLU A 311 38.00 -9.73 0.92
CA GLU A 311 38.66 -9.49 2.21
C GLU A 311 37.83 -8.49 3.04
N LYS A 312 37.66 -8.79 4.33
CA LYS A 312 36.79 -8.02 5.23
C LYS A 312 37.61 -6.95 5.94
N VAL A 313 37.01 -5.79 6.12
CA VAL A 313 37.59 -4.67 6.88
C VAL A 313 36.74 -4.46 8.11
N GLU A 314 37.21 -4.87 9.29
CA GLU A 314 36.48 -4.62 10.54
C GLU A 314 36.73 -3.19 11.01
N LYS A 315 35.66 -2.43 11.27
CA LYS A 315 35.73 -1.04 11.73
C LYS A 315 35.03 -0.88 13.07
N GLU A 316 35.76 -0.37 14.06
CA GLU A 316 35.17 -0.03 15.35
C GLU A 316 34.24 1.18 15.23
N ILE A 317 33.10 1.09 15.92
CA ILE A 317 32.15 2.19 16.06
C ILE A 317 32.33 2.79 17.45
N PRO A 318 32.51 4.12 17.57
CA PRO A 318 32.62 4.76 18.89
C PRO A 318 31.38 4.48 19.76
N ALA A 319 31.62 4.11 21.02
CA ALA A 319 30.54 3.87 21.99
C ALA A 319 29.69 5.14 22.21
N GLN A 320 28.37 4.98 22.31
CA GLN A 320 27.44 6.09 22.62
C GLN A 320 27.18 6.21 24.12
N ASN A 321 27.50 7.37 24.69
CA ASN A 321 27.32 7.67 26.13
C ASN A 321 25.87 8.00 26.55
N LYS A 322 24.87 7.91 25.66
CA LYS A 322 23.50 8.41 25.88
C LYS A 322 22.39 7.34 25.98
N LEU A 323 22.74 6.06 26.16
CA LEU A 323 21.77 4.95 26.08
C LEU A 323 20.57 5.06 27.05
N PRO A 324 20.73 5.42 28.34
CA PRO A 324 19.59 5.56 29.24
C PRO A 324 18.60 6.66 28.82
N GLN A 325 19.10 7.83 28.41
CA GLN A 325 18.22 8.91 27.94
C GLN A 325 17.49 8.54 26.65
N LEU A 326 18.14 7.73 25.80
CA LEU A 326 17.55 7.24 24.57
C LEU A 326 16.39 6.26 24.84
N GLU A 327 16.53 5.35 25.81
CA GLU A 327 15.43 4.44 26.19
C GLU A 327 14.21 5.21 26.73
N GLU A 328 14.44 6.23 27.58
CA GLU A 328 13.37 7.10 28.07
C GLU A 328 12.66 7.85 26.93
N ALA A 329 13.43 8.39 25.97
CA ALA A 329 12.88 9.09 24.82
C ALA A 329 12.09 8.14 23.89
N LEU A 330 12.60 6.94 23.62
CA LEU A 330 11.90 5.94 22.82
C LEU A 330 10.61 5.45 23.52
N THR A 331 10.64 5.30 24.84
CA THR A 331 9.45 4.99 25.64
C THR A 331 8.40 6.08 25.50
N LEU A 332 8.79 7.35 25.56
CA LEU A 332 7.88 8.47 25.34
C LEU A 332 7.27 8.45 23.92
N VAL A 333 8.09 8.18 22.89
CA VAL A 333 7.60 8.06 21.50
C VAL A 333 6.60 6.92 21.35
N ARG A 334 6.88 5.73 21.90
CA ARG A 334 5.94 4.59 21.89
C ARG A 334 4.62 4.96 22.56
N ASN A 335 4.69 5.55 23.75
CA ASN A 335 3.53 5.98 24.53
C ASN A 335 2.67 7.00 23.78
N LYS A 336 3.28 8.03 23.19
CA LYS A 336 2.56 9.03 22.38
C LYS A 336 1.98 8.45 21.10
N THR A 337 2.69 7.52 20.46
CA THR A 337 2.18 6.81 19.27
C THR A 337 0.94 5.99 19.63
N ALA A 338 0.97 5.21 20.72
CA ALA A 338 -0.17 4.44 21.22
C ALA A 338 -1.37 5.35 21.62
N ALA A 339 -1.10 6.46 22.30
CA ALA A 339 -2.13 7.43 22.67
C ALA A 339 -2.77 8.09 21.44
N THR A 340 -1.98 8.33 20.39
CA THR A 340 -2.48 8.85 19.10
C THR A 340 -3.35 7.83 18.41
N ILE A 341 -2.91 6.56 18.35
CA ILE A 341 -3.67 5.44 17.77
C ILE A 341 -5.03 5.30 18.45
N SER A 342 -5.07 5.35 19.79
CA SER A 342 -6.32 5.23 20.54
C SER A 342 -7.28 6.37 20.21
N ARG A 343 -6.82 7.62 20.21
CA ARG A 343 -7.67 8.80 19.93
C ARG A 343 -8.20 8.82 18.50
N MET A 344 -7.35 8.48 17.54
CA MET A 344 -7.78 8.34 16.14
C MET A 344 -8.88 7.29 16.02
N HIS A 345 -8.74 6.15 16.71
CA HIS A 345 -9.75 5.11 16.69
C HIS A 345 -11.04 5.50 17.42
N ASP A 346 -10.96 6.21 18.55
CA ASP A 346 -12.14 6.75 19.24
C ASP A 346 -12.95 7.68 18.32
N PHE A 347 -12.28 8.41 17.43
CA PHE A 347 -12.96 9.18 16.39
C PHE A 347 -13.47 8.29 15.24
N ALA A 348 -12.69 7.32 14.80
CA ALA A 348 -13.06 6.38 13.74
C ALA A 348 -14.35 5.60 14.09
N ILE A 349 -14.46 5.08 15.31
CA ILE A 349 -15.63 4.33 15.77
C ILE A 349 -16.88 5.22 15.86
N LYS A 350 -16.73 6.49 16.25
CA LYS A 350 -17.83 7.49 16.21
C LYS A 350 -18.30 7.76 14.77
N GLN A 351 -17.40 7.61 13.79
CA GLN A 351 -17.68 7.79 12.36
C GLN A 351 -17.84 6.46 11.60
N ARG A 352 -18.05 5.34 12.33
CA ARG A 352 -18.12 3.98 11.78
C ARG A 352 -19.07 3.86 10.59
N ASP A 353 -20.24 4.46 10.73
CA ASP A 353 -21.33 4.39 9.74
C ASP A 353 -21.41 5.61 8.82
N THR A 354 -20.56 6.61 9.05
CA THR A 354 -20.65 7.88 8.34
C THR A 354 -20.10 7.74 6.93
N LEU A 355 -20.98 7.87 5.93
CA LEU A 355 -20.65 7.80 4.51
C LEU A 355 -19.48 8.72 4.14
N CYS A 356 -18.57 8.18 3.35
CA CYS A 356 -17.37 8.84 2.89
C CYS A 356 -17.18 8.60 1.40
N THR A 357 -16.80 9.66 0.68
CA THR A 357 -16.40 9.59 -0.72
C THR A 357 -15.15 8.75 -0.86
N GLY A 358 -15.13 7.67 -1.66
CA GLY A 358 -13.91 6.93 -1.97
C GLY A 358 -13.08 7.61 -3.06
N TYR A 359 -11.75 7.49 -3.01
CA TYR A 359 -10.87 8.07 -4.02
C TYR A 359 -9.78 7.11 -4.47
N THR A 360 -9.63 6.99 -5.78
CA THR A 360 -8.45 6.36 -6.40
C THR A 360 -7.91 7.31 -7.45
N HIS A 361 -6.61 7.62 -7.38
CA HIS A 361 -5.91 8.52 -8.29
C HIS A 361 -6.44 9.95 -8.26
N GLY A 362 -6.94 10.38 -7.10
CA GLY A 362 -7.62 11.67 -6.94
C GLY A 362 -8.95 11.77 -7.69
N GLN A 363 -9.47 10.64 -8.20
CA GLN A 363 -10.79 10.55 -8.83
C GLN A 363 -11.77 9.86 -7.90
N PHE A 364 -13.04 10.24 -8.01
CA PHE A 364 -14.14 9.57 -7.31
C PHE A 364 -14.15 8.08 -7.61
N ALA A 365 -14.25 7.27 -6.56
CA ALA A 365 -14.29 5.82 -6.59
C ALA A 365 -15.41 5.30 -5.66
N GLN A 366 -15.53 3.97 -5.53
CA GLN A 366 -16.56 3.34 -4.71
C GLN A 366 -16.62 3.92 -3.29
N PRO A 367 -17.82 4.24 -2.76
CA PRO A 367 -17.99 4.76 -1.41
C PRO A 367 -17.38 3.89 -0.31
N ALA A 368 -17.14 4.51 0.84
CA ALA A 368 -16.72 3.84 2.07
C ALA A 368 -17.33 4.56 3.28
N THR A 369 -16.78 4.35 4.48
CA THR A 369 -17.11 5.14 5.68
C THR A 369 -15.89 5.90 6.18
N TYR A 370 -16.12 7.03 6.86
CA TYR A 370 -15.03 7.81 7.46
C TYR A 370 -14.33 7.02 8.55
N GLY A 371 -15.05 6.19 9.32
CA GLY A 371 -14.45 5.26 10.27
C GLY A 371 -13.37 4.39 9.62
N LYS A 372 -13.69 3.71 8.52
CA LYS A 372 -12.70 2.92 7.76
C LYS A 372 -11.54 3.78 7.27
N ARG A 373 -11.80 4.96 6.72
CA ARG A 373 -10.75 5.85 6.20
C ARG A 373 -9.79 6.29 7.29
N ILE A 374 -10.30 6.71 8.44
CA ILE A 374 -9.47 7.14 9.57
C ILE A 374 -8.66 5.95 10.10
N ASP A 375 -9.25 4.75 10.16
CA ASP A 375 -8.50 3.56 10.55
C ASP A 375 -7.45 3.13 9.50
N LEU A 376 -7.60 3.47 8.21
CA LEU A 376 -6.52 3.32 7.24
C LEU A 376 -5.32 4.22 7.55
N TRP A 377 -5.56 5.44 8.04
CA TRP A 377 -4.49 6.32 8.54
C TRP A 377 -3.88 5.74 9.80
N ASN A 378 -4.74 5.33 10.74
CA ASN A 378 -4.37 4.80 12.03
C ASN A 378 -3.52 3.52 11.91
N TYR A 379 -3.86 2.65 10.96
CA TYR A 379 -3.17 1.39 10.76
C TYR A 379 -1.69 1.58 10.39
N GLN A 380 -1.33 2.68 9.72
CA GLN A 380 0.09 2.98 9.47
C GLN A 380 0.87 3.30 10.75
N LEU A 381 0.24 3.99 11.73
CA LEU A 381 0.84 4.18 13.05
C LEU A 381 0.90 2.87 13.83
N VAL A 382 -0.10 2.00 13.71
CA VAL A 382 -0.08 0.67 14.32
C VAL A 382 1.11 -0.14 13.81
N LEU A 383 1.32 -0.18 12.49
CA LEU A 383 2.49 -0.83 11.89
C LEU A 383 3.80 -0.20 12.36
N ALA A 384 3.87 1.13 12.47
CA ALA A 384 5.03 1.83 13.01
C ALA A 384 5.29 1.53 14.50
N LEU A 385 4.24 1.41 15.31
CA LEU A 385 4.35 1.09 16.74
C LEU A 385 4.86 -0.34 16.95
N GLN A 386 4.34 -1.31 16.21
CA GLN A 386 4.81 -2.70 16.25
C GLN A 386 6.32 -2.78 15.96
N ASP A 387 6.78 -1.98 15.01
CA ASP A 387 8.17 -1.83 14.62
C ASP A 387 9.02 -1.07 15.68
N LEU A 388 8.46 -0.06 16.35
CA LEU A 388 9.13 0.63 17.47
C LEU A 388 9.28 -0.26 18.71
N GLU A 389 8.35 -1.19 18.92
CA GLU A 389 8.38 -2.18 20.00
C GLU A 389 9.54 -3.18 19.86
N THR A 390 10.10 -3.37 18.65
CA THR A 390 11.22 -4.30 18.43
C THR A 390 12.59 -3.72 18.74
N ILE A 391 12.69 -2.40 18.99
CA ILE A 391 13.97 -1.75 19.30
C ILE A 391 14.50 -2.26 20.65
N ASP A 392 15.61 -3.00 20.60
CA ASP A 392 16.37 -3.43 21.76
C ASP A 392 17.51 -2.45 22.07
N THR A 393 17.42 -1.76 23.20
CA THR A 393 18.45 -0.83 23.70
C THR A 393 19.52 -1.48 24.58
N LYS A 394 19.42 -2.79 24.85
CA LYS A 394 20.42 -3.53 25.63
C LYS A 394 21.63 -3.96 24.81
N THR A 395 21.50 -4.02 23.48
CA THR A 395 22.63 -4.29 22.58
C THR A 395 23.48 -3.03 22.37
N ALA A 396 24.80 -3.19 22.25
CA ALA A 396 25.68 -2.04 22.01
C ALA A 396 25.33 -1.36 20.66
N PRO A 397 25.37 -0.02 20.55
CA PRO A 397 25.02 0.64 19.29
C PRO A 397 26.01 0.32 18.16
N SER A 398 25.47 -0.12 17.02
CA SER A 398 26.20 -0.23 15.74
C SER A 398 25.63 0.74 14.69
N ARG A 399 26.25 0.82 13.51
CA ARG A 399 25.78 1.65 12.39
C ARG A 399 24.41 1.15 11.93
N ALA A 400 24.27 -0.17 11.82
CA ALA A 400 23.03 -0.86 11.52
C ALA A 400 21.95 -0.59 12.58
N TRP A 401 22.31 -0.64 13.88
CA TRP A 401 21.38 -0.34 14.96
C TRP A 401 20.90 1.12 14.96
N ASN A 402 21.82 2.09 14.78
CA ASN A 402 21.46 3.50 14.65
C ASN A 402 20.51 3.73 13.47
N TYR A 403 20.79 3.10 12.32
CA TYR A 403 19.93 3.18 11.15
C TYR A 403 18.57 2.51 11.38
N LEU A 404 18.53 1.37 12.09
CA LEU A 404 17.30 0.68 12.47
C LEU A 404 16.41 1.60 13.30
N VAL A 405 16.92 2.17 14.39
CA VAL A 405 16.16 3.10 15.25
C VAL A 405 15.66 4.29 14.44
N ASN A 406 16.54 4.90 13.64
CA ASN A 406 16.20 6.06 12.82
C ASN A 406 15.10 5.70 11.78
N SER A 407 15.17 4.52 11.18
CA SER A 407 14.16 4.07 10.21
C SER A 407 12.80 3.81 10.85
N ARG A 408 12.76 3.25 12.07
CA ARG A 408 11.49 3.10 12.83
C ARG A 408 10.88 4.46 13.17
N LEU A 409 11.68 5.45 13.58
CA LEU A 409 11.19 6.82 13.80
C LEU A 409 10.64 7.47 12.52
N THR A 410 11.25 7.19 11.37
CA THR A 410 10.78 7.67 10.07
C THR A 410 9.43 7.04 9.67
N GLN A 411 9.07 5.85 10.17
CA GLN A 411 7.72 5.28 9.95
C GLN A 411 6.62 6.12 10.58
N VAL A 412 6.85 6.68 11.76
CA VAL A 412 5.91 7.64 12.39
C VAL A 412 5.75 8.87 11.51
N ALA A 413 6.85 9.36 10.92
CA ALA A 413 6.82 10.49 9.99
C ALA A 413 6.01 10.20 8.72
N ILE A 414 6.15 8.99 8.16
CA ILE A 414 5.39 8.53 6.99
C ILE A 414 3.89 8.52 7.32
N ALA A 415 3.51 7.88 8.43
CA ALA A 415 2.11 7.76 8.86
C ALA A 415 1.49 9.13 9.15
N ALA A 416 2.20 10.00 9.88
CA ALA A 416 1.77 11.35 10.17
C ALA A 416 1.63 12.21 8.90
N GLY A 417 2.64 12.17 8.02
CA GLY A 417 2.64 12.89 6.75
C GLY A 417 1.49 12.48 5.84
N LYS A 418 1.24 11.17 5.68
CA LYS A 418 0.11 10.67 4.88
C LYS A 418 -1.22 11.14 5.44
N THR A 419 -1.42 10.99 6.76
CA THR A 419 -2.64 11.45 7.44
C THR A 419 -2.90 12.93 7.19
N ALA A 420 -1.86 13.76 7.30
CA ALA A 420 -1.97 15.20 7.09
C ALA A 420 -2.15 15.60 5.61
N VAL A 421 -1.59 14.85 4.63
CA VAL A 421 -1.94 15.01 3.21
C VAL A 421 -3.43 14.80 3.00
N ASP A 422 -3.99 13.71 3.52
CA ASP A 422 -5.40 13.37 3.32
C ASP A 422 -6.33 14.40 3.96
N ILE A 423 -6.03 14.86 5.18
CA ILE A 423 -6.80 15.93 5.85
C ILE A 423 -6.83 17.20 4.99
N ARG A 424 -5.68 17.58 4.40
CA ARG A 424 -5.60 18.78 3.54
C ARG A 424 -6.46 18.65 2.29
N LEU A 425 -6.46 17.48 1.66
CA LEU A 425 -7.28 17.20 0.47
C LEU A 425 -8.78 17.20 0.80
N LEU A 426 -9.17 16.57 1.90
CA LEU A 426 -10.57 16.49 2.31
C LEU A 426 -11.11 17.84 2.80
N GLN A 427 -10.27 18.66 3.44
CA GLN A 427 -10.66 20.01 3.82
C GLN A 427 -10.77 20.94 2.60
N HIS A 428 -9.96 20.72 1.55
CA HIS A 428 -10.15 21.37 0.25
C HIS A 428 -11.53 21.04 -0.34
N ASP A 429 -11.97 19.79 -0.26
CA ASP A 429 -13.27 19.34 -0.76
C ASP A 429 -14.45 19.70 0.18
N GLY A 430 -14.16 20.32 1.33
CA GLY A 430 -15.16 20.72 2.34
C GLY A 430 -15.75 19.55 3.12
N GLU A 431 -15.12 18.38 3.05
CA GLU A 431 -15.57 17.13 3.66
C GLU A 431 -15.15 17.01 5.13
N VAL A 432 -14.02 17.61 5.51
CA VAL A 432 -13.54 17.63 6.89
C VAL A 432 -12.99 19.00 7.29
N ASN A 433 -12.82 19.24 8.59
CA ASN A 433 -12.00 20.34 9.10
C ASN A 433 -11.10 19.85 10.23
N GLU A 434 -9.84 20.29 10.22
CA GLU A 434 -9.00 20.19 11.41
C GLU A 434 -9.56 21.06 12.57
N PRO A 435 -9.22 20.73 13.84
CA PRO A 435 -9.62 21.53 15.00
C PRO A 435 -9.28 23.01 14.85
N PHE A 436 -10.25 23.85 15.20
CA PHE A 436 -10.15 25.30 15.06
C PHE A 436 -10.58 25.97 16.37
N ALA A 437 -9.66 26.72 17.01
CA ALA A 437 -9.98 27.42 18.24
C ALA A 437 -10.88 28.64 17.99
N ASN A 438 -11.72 29.00 18.96
CA ASN A 438 -12.64 30.14 18.85
C ASN A 438 -11.89 31.47 18.64
N SER A 439 -10.69 31.59 19.19
CA SER A 439 -9.80 32.75 19.02
C SER A 439 -8.84 32.62 17.83
N GLN A 440 -8.85 31.50 17.10
CA GLN A 440 -7.92 31.24 16.01
C GLN A 440 -8.26 32.10 14.79
N VAL A 441 -7.27 32.84 14.29
CA VAL A 441 -7.39 33.57 13.02
C VAL A 441 -6.92 32.67 11.90
N GLY A 442 -7.84 32.28 11.01
CA GLY A 442 -7.50 31.43 9.87
C GLY A 442 -6.88 32.21 8.69
N SER A 443 -7.33 33.44 8.45
CA SER A 443 -6.77 34.34 7.43
C SER A 443 -6.92 35.80 7.87
N SER A 444 -5.92 36.63 7.56
CA SER A 444 -5.96 38.07 7.80
C SER A 444 -6.96 38.82 6.91
N ALA A 445 -7.35 38.25 5.76
CA ALA A 445 -8.22 38.90 4.78
C ALA A 445 -9.60 38.22 4.63
N MET A 446 -9.71 36.92 4.90
CA MET A 446 -10.94 36.15 4.71
C MET A 446 -11.38 35.54 6.04
N ALA A 447 -12.24 36.25 6.78
CA ALA A 447 -12.63 35.88 8.16
C ALA A 447 -13.28 34.48 8.29
N TYR A 448 -13.96 33.99 7.25
CA TYR A 448 -14.59 32.66 7.27
C TYR A 448 -13.60 31.51 7.03
N LYS A 449 -12.39 31.80 6.53
CA LYS A 449 -11.47 30.79 5.99
C LYS A 449 -10.77 30.04 7.12
N LYS A 450 -10.94 28.71 7.15
CA LYS A 450 -10.23 27.80 8.04
C LYS A 450 -9.16 27.04 7.26
N ASN A 451 -7.88 27.26 7.59
CA ASN A 451 -6.76 26.60 6.94
C ASN A 451 -6.30 25.37 7.74
N PRO A 452 -5.85 24.29 7.08
CA PRO A 452 -5.34 23.08 7.72
C PRO A 452 -3.88 23.26 8.22
N MET A 453 -3.64 24.25 9.09
CA MET A 453 -2.30 24.67 9.49
C MET A 453 -1.53 23.59 10.26
N LYS A 454 -2.21 22.79 11.11
CA LYS A 454 -1.56 21.70 11.86
C LYS A 454 -1.11 20.61 10.89
N ALA A 455 -1.98 20.21 9.96
CA ALA A 455 -1.65 19.24 8.93
C ALA A 455 -0.50 19.74 8.02
N GLU A 456 -0.50 21.01 7.62
CA GLU A 456 0.60 21.59 6.83
C GLU A 456 1.96 21.53 7.57
N ARG A 457 1.96 21.81 8.88
CA ARG A 457 3.17 21.69 9.71
C ARG A 457 3.64 20.25 9.84
N ILE A 458 2.73 19.29 10.03
CA ILE A 458 3.06 17.87 10.02
C ILE A 458 3.76 17.48 8.72
N ASN A 459 3.23 17.88 7.56
CA ASN A 459 3.86 17.58 6.26
C ASN A 459 5.24 18.24 6.10
N GLY A 460 5.46 19.43 6.67
CA GLY A 460 6.77 20.08 6.73
C GLY A 460 7.79 19.25 7.52
N LEU A 461 7.41 18.86 8.74
CA LEU A 461 8.24 18.06 9.64
C LEU A 461 8.50 16.66 9.09
N ALA A 462 7.48 16.00 8.54
CA ALA A 462 7.60 14.67 7.96
C ALA A 462 8.61 14.64 6.81
N ARG A 463 8.51 15.59 5.87
CA ARG A 463 9.48 15.72 4.76
C ARG A 463 10.90 15.93 5.26
N HIS A 464 11.07 16.77 6.28
CA HIS A 464 12.37 17.02 6.86
C HIS A 464 12.93 15.79 7.58
N LYS A 465 12.11 15.09 8.38
CA LYS A 465 12.49 13.83 9.05
C LYS A 465 12.93 12.78 8.05
N ILE A 466 12.12 12.53 7.01
CA ILE A 466 12.38 11.55 5.96
C ILE A 466 13.73 11.82 5.30
N GLY A 467 13.96 13.05 4.83
CA GLY A 467 15.21 13.44 4.15
C GLY A 467 16.45 13.46 5.04
N SER A 468 16.29 13.30 6.35
CA SER A 468 17.38 13.35 7.33
C SER A 468 17.80 11.97 7.86
N THR A 469 17.21 10.88 7.34
CA THR A 469 17.53 9.50 7.73
C THR A 469 18.89 9.11 7.14
N ILE A 470 19.95 9.14 7.95
CA ILE A 470 21.33 8.90 7.51
C ILE A 470 21.92 7.69 8.27
N PRO A 471 22.74 6.84 7.62
CA PRO A 471 23.43 5.73 8.29
C PRO A 471 24.42 6.20 9.34
N GLY A 472 24.46 5.51 10.49
CA GLY A 472 25.55 5.61 11.46
C GLY A 472 25.43 6.70 12.51
N THR A 473 24.39 7.53 12.51
CA THR A 473 24.16 8.45 13.63
C THR A 473 22.67 8.67 13.85
N LEU A 474 22.21 8.30 15.05
CA LEU A 474 20.93 8.75 15.58
C LEU A 474 21.14 10.11 16.25
N ARG A 475 20.40 11.14 15.83
CA ARG A 475 20.54 12.49 16.37
C ARG A 475 19.38 12.80 17.30
N ASP A 476 19.63 13.62 18.32
CA ASP A 476 18.58 14.12 19.23
C ASP A 476 17.40 14.73 18.43
N TYR A 477 17.71 15.40 17.32
CA TYR A 477 16.73 16.00 16.42
C TYR A 477 15.74 14.98 15.80
N ASP A 478 16.16 13.73 15.56
CA ASP A 478 15.29 12.69 15.00
C ASP A 478 14.13 12.37 15.96
N LEU A 479 14.40 12.32 17.27
CA LEU A 479 13.40 12.12 18.32
C LEU A 479 12.52 13.35 18.52
N LEU A 480 13.12 14.54 18.56
CA LEU A 480 12.39 15.81 18.74
C LEU A 480 11.40 16.06 17.59
N CYS A 481 11.80 15.77 16.36
CA CYS A 481 10.92 15.91 15.20
C CYS A 481 9.75 14.92 15.26
N THR A 482 10.02 13.65 15.61
CA THR A 482 8.98 12.64 15.81
C THR A 482 8.00 13.02 16.92
N ASP A 483 8.50 13.51 18.06
CA ASP A 483 7.67 13.99 19.16
C ASP A 483 6.77 15.16 18.73
N ALA A 484 7.32 16.14 18.02
CA ALA A 484 6.57 17.29 17.51
C ALA A 484 5.42 16.88 16.58
N MET A 485 5.64 15.89 15.69
CA MET A 485 4.59 15.37 14.82
C MET A 485 3.49 14.66 15.61
N LEU A 486 3.86 13.80 16.58
CA LEU A 486 2.89 13.12 17.44
C LEU A 486 2.05 14.12 18.26
N ASN A 487 2.68 15.18 18.79
CA ASN A 487 1.96 16.23 19.50
C ASN A 487 0.94 16.95 18.59
N LEU A 488 1.29 17.25 17.34
CA LEU A 488 0.37 17.85 16.38
C LEU A 488 -0.77 16.89 16.00
N MET A 489 -0.49 15.59 15.86
CA MET A 489 -1.52 14.59 15.60
C MET A 489 -2.51 14.46 16.77
N LEU A 490 -2.01 14.38 18.00
CA LEU A 490 -2.84 14.39 19.20
C LEU A 490 -3.71 15.65 19.28
N ALA A 491 -3.17 16.81 18.88
CA ALA A 491 -3.92 18.06 18.82
C ALA A 491 -4.98 18.08 17.69
N ILE A 492 -4.82 17.31 16.62
CA ILE A 492 -5.83 17.16 15.56
C ILE A 492 -7.00 16.29 16.05
N PHE A 493 -6.74 15.18 16.73
CA PHE A 493 -7.79 14.28 17.19
C PHE A 493 -8.24 14.58 18.63
N VAL A 494 -8.31 15.86 18.97
CA VAL A 494 -8.86 16.33 20.25
C VAL A 494 -10.39 16.35 20.19
N GLU A 495 -11.04 16.10 21.32
CA GLU A 495 -12.48 16.26 21.46
C GLU A 495 -12.89 17.75 21.52
N ASP A 496 -14.17 18.02 21.22
CA ASP A 496 -14.74 19.36 21.33
C ASP A 496 -14.58 19.89 22.77
N THR A 497 -14.16 21.15 22.90
CA THR A 497 -14.11 21.86 24.19
C THR A 497 -14.84 23.20 24.09
N GLN A 498 -14.93 23.92 25.20
CA GLN A 498 -15.49 25.28 25.19
C GLN A 498 -14.70 26.25 24.29
N ASP A 499 -13.39 26.02 24.11
CA ASP A 499 -12.48 26.96 23.45
C ASP A 499 -12.07 26.53 22.03
N GLN A 500 -12.29 25.28 21.65
CA GLN A 500 -11.95 24.78 20.31
C GLN A 500 -12.93 23.71 19.83
N THR A 501 -13.20 23.70 18.51
CA THR A 501 -13.83 22.56 17.87
C THR A 501 -12.80 21.44 17.72
N GLY A 502 -13.21 20.20 17.92
CA GLY A 502 -12.47 19.00 17.54
C GLY A 502 -12.47 18.78 16.04
N PHE A 503 -11.91 17.64 15.62
CA PHE A 503 -11.89 17.24 14.20
C PHE A 503 -13.32 17.00 13.71
N THR A 504 -13.71 17.63 12.61
CA THR A 504 -15.11 17.63 12.14
C THR A 504 -15.23 16.92 10.79
N VAL A 505 -16.27 16.11 10.63
CA VAL A 505 -16.68 15.46 9.37
C VAL A 505 -18.02 16.04 8.90
N HIS A 506 -18.11 16.40 7.61
CA HIS A 506 -19.31 16.97 6.99
C HIS A 506 -19.98 15.97 6.05
N ALA A 507 -20.67 14.98 6.61
CA ALA A 507 -21.26 13.85 5.86
C ALA A 507 -22.18 14.28 4.70
N LEU A 508 -22.90 15.41 4.84
CA LEU A 508 -23.76 15.94 3.76
C LEU A 508 -22.95 16.42 2.55
N ALA A 509 -21.72 16.92 2.75
CA ALA A 509 -20.83 17.29 1.67
C ALA A 509 -20.39 16.05 0.87
N ALA A 510 -19.96 15.00 1.57
CA ALA A 510 -19.58 13.72 0.95
C ALA A 510 -20.76 13.09 0.18
N ARG A 511 -21.97 13.06 0.78
CA ARG A 511 -23.16 12.54 0.10
C ARG A 511 -23.48 13.31 -1.18
N ARG A 512 -23.44 14.65 -1.13
CA ARG A 512 -23.66 15.50 -2.30
C ARG A 512 -22.64 15.21 -3.40
N ASN A 513 -21.38 14.99 -3.03
CA ASN A 513 -20.33 14.66 -3.99
C ASN A 513 -20.59 13.28 -4.63
N LEU A 514 -20.96 12.26 -3.85
CA LEU A 514 -21.16 10.89 -4.31
C LEU A 514 -22.40 10.67 -5.19
N VAL A 515 -23.57 11.21 -4.79
CA VAL A 515 -24.84 11.00 -5.53
C VAL A 515 -24.70 11.36 -7.00
N ARG A 516 -23.90 12.38 -7.30
CA ARG A 516 -23.63 12.85 -8.66
C ARG A 516 -22.81 11.86 -9.51
N TYR A 517 -22.08 10.94 -8.90
CA TYR A 517 -21.25 9.95 -9.61
C TYR A 517 -21.76 8.50 -9.51
N MET A 518 -22.77 8.23 -8.68
CA MET A 518 -23.30 6.87 -8.46
C MET A 518 -23.67 6.11 -9.74
N PRO A 519 -24.29 6.71 -10.76
CA PRO A 519 -24.56 6.00 -12.02
C PRO A 519 -23.32 5.42 -12.70
N PHE A 520 -22.16 6.07 -12.53
CA PHE A 520 -20.87 5.58 -13.04
C PHE A 520 -20.25 4.55 -12.07
N LEU A 521 -20.33 4.80 -10.77
CA LEU A 521 -19.69 3.95 -9.75
C LEU A 521 -20.38 2.59 -9.59
N ALA A 522 -21.69 2.52 -9.84
CA ALA A 522 -22.48 1.29 -9.80
C ALA A 522 -22.37 0.45 -11.08
N SER A 523 -21.52 0.82 -12.05
CA SER A 523 -21.47 0.18 -13.37
C SER A 523 -21.20 -1.33 -13.30
N GLU A 524 -20.29 -1.76 -12.41
CA GLU A 524 -19.96 -3.18 -12.26
C GLU A 524 -21.16 -3.97 -11.71
N GLU A 525 -21.88 -3.43 -10.73
CA GLU A 525 -23.05 -4.09 -10.16
C GLU A 525 -24.19 -4.18 -11.18
N ILE A 526 -24.42 -3.10 -11.93
CA ILE A 526 -25.40 -3.06 -13.03
C ILE A 526 -25.02 -4.11 -14.09
N LEU A 527 -23.74 -4.23 -14.43
CA LEU A 527 -23.24 -5.23 -15.39
C LEU A 527 -23.44 -6.65 -14.87
N MET A 528 -23.13 -6.91 -13.60
CA MET A 528 -23.29 -8.23 -12.99
C MET A 528 -24.76 -8.69 -12.97
N HIS A 529 -25.69 -7.81 -12.62
CA HIS A 529 -27.12 -8.13 -12.67
C HIS A 529 -27.65 -8.31 -14.09
N ALA A 530 -27.12 -7.57 -15.07
CA ALA A 530 -27.42 -7.77 -16.48
C ALA A 530 -26.94 -9.15 -16.98
N LEU A 531 -25.75 -9.58 -16.56
CA LEU A 531 -25.22 -10.91 -16.90
C LEU A 531 -26.06 -12.05 -16.33
N ALA A 532 -26.56 -11.88 -15.10
CA ALA A 532 -27.44 -12.85 -14.46
C ALA A 532 -28.76 -13.05 -15.24
N GLN A 533 -29.16 -12.10 -16.08
CA GLN A 533 -30.34 -12.21 -16.96
C GLN A 533 -30.06 -12.92 -18.29
N GLY A 534 -28.84 -13.43 -18.51
CA GLY A 534 -28.49 -14.27 -19.66
C GLY A 534 -27.90 -13.53 -20.87
N GLY A 535 -27.38 -12.32 -20.68
CA GLY A 535 -26.70 -11.58 -21.76
C GLY A 535 -25.24 -11.99 -21.98
N ASP A 536 -24.74 -11.79 -23.21
CA ASP A 536 -23.32 -11.98 -23.53
C ASP A 536 -22.45 -10.90 -22.87
N ARG A 537 -21.39 -11.32 -22.16
CA ARG A 537 -20.53 -10.42 -21.38
C ARG A 537 -19.83 -9.37 -22.21
N GLN A 538 -19.32 -9.76 -23.37
CA GLN A 538 -18.54 -8.86 -24.20
C GLN A 538 -19.42 -7.80 -24.83
N THR A 539 -20.61 -8.20 -25.29
CA THR A 539 -21.64 -7.30 -25.83
C THR A 539 -22.13 -6.30 -24.78
N LEU A 540 -22.54 -6.80 -23.60
CA LEU A 540 -23.02 -5.95 -22.51
C LEU A 540 -21.96 -4.95 -22.06
N HIS A 541 -20.73 -5.42 -21.84
CA HIS A 541 -19.64 -4.54 -21.42
C HIS A 541 -19.37 -3.43 -22.46
N GLU A 542 -19.42 -3.73 -23.75
CA GLU A 542 -19.22 -2.72 -24.80
C GLU A 542 -20.39 -1.72 -24.87
N GLN A 543 -21.64 -2.18 -24.76
CA GLN A 543 -22.81 -1.29 -24.67
C GLN A 543 -22.70 -0.32 -23.50
N MET A 544 -22.37 -0.85 -22.31
CA MET A 544 -22.18 -0.05 -21.11
C MET A 544 -21.02 0.94 -21.27
N ARG A 545 -19.89 0.50 -21.83
CA ARG A 545 -18.72 1.37 -22.06
C ARG A 545 -19.09 2.58 -22.92
N VAL A 546 -19.78 2.38 -24.04
CA VAL A 546 -20.19 3.46 -24.94
C VAL A 546 -21.18 4.42 -24.26
N ALA A 547 -22.19 3.88 -23.58
CA ALA A 547 -23.20 4.67 -22.88
C ALA A 547 -22.56 5.53 -21.77
N LEU A 548 -21.74 4.93 -20.90
CA LEU A 548 -21.12 5.63 -19.77
C LEU A 548 -20.05 6.62 -20.22
N GLN A 549 -19.30 6.35 -21.30
CA GLN A 549 -18.38 7.35 -21.87
C GLN A 549 -19.12 8.57 -22.42
N THR A 550 -20.26 8.34 -23.07
CA THR A 550 -21.11 9.44 -23.57
C THR A 550 -21.68 10.25 -22.43
N ALA A 551 -22.26 9.58 -21.42
CA ALA A 551 -22.76 10.22 -20.20
C ALA A 551 -21.67 11.04 -19.49
N ARG A 552 -20.45 10.48 -19.38
CA ARG A 552 -19.32 11.16 -18.77
C ARG A 552 -18.91 12.42 -19.54
N THR A 553 -18.93 12.37 -20.87
CA THR A 553 -18.61 13.52 -21.71
C THR A 553 -19.62 14.65 -21.52
N ASN A 554 -20.91 14.34 -21.44
CA ASN A 554 -21.96 15.32 -21.19
C ASN A 554 -21.81 15.93 -19.78
N PHE A 555 -21.56 15.08 -18.79
CA PHE A 555 -21.29 15.48 -17.42
C PHE A 555 -20.11 16.47 -17.30
N ASP A 556 -19.01 16.21 -18.02
CA ASP A 556 -17.83 17.08 -18.03
C ASP A 556 -18.12 18.45 -18.70
N ARG A 557 -19.18 18.55 -19.52
CA ARG A 557 -19.69 19.81 -20.08
C ARG A 557 -20.66 20.55 -19.16
N GLY A 558 -20.98 19.99 -17.99
CA GLY A 558 -21.96 20.53 -17.05
C GLY A 558 -23.42 20.25 -17.44
N GLU A 559 -23.64 19.30 -18.34
CA GLU A 559 -24.98 18.80 -18.66
C GLU A 559 -25.47 17.82 -17.58
N ASP A 560 -26.78 17.58 -17.54
CA ASP A 560 -27.38 16.63 -16.59
C ASP A 560 -26.87 15.19 -16.84
N ASP A 561 -26.73 14.42 -15.76
CA ASP A 561 -26.35 13.02 -15.86
C ASP A 561 -27.49 12.19 -16.47
N ARG A 562 -27.21 11.56 -17.60
CA ARG A 562 -28.11 10.69 -18.35
C ARG A 562 -27.56 9.26 -18.49
N ALA A 563 -26.67 8.83 -17.59
CA ALA A 563 -26.02 7.52 -17.67
C ALA A 563 -27.03 6.35 -17.73
N LEU A 564 -28.03 6.33 -16.84
CA LEU A 564 -29.05 5.28 -16.85
C LEU A 564 -29.95 5.36 -18.09
N ASP A 565 -30.34 6.55 -18.52
CA ASP A 565 -31.12 6.74 -19.75
C ASP A 565 -30.36 6.20 -20.96
N LEU A 566 -29.07 6.53 -21.10
CA LEU A 566 -28.24 6.10 -22.21
C LEU A 566 -28.01 4.59 -22.21
N LEU A 567 -27.99 3.95 -21.04
CA LEU A 567 -27.98 2.49 -20.94
C LEU A 567 -29.31 1.90 -21.44
N LEU A 568 -30.45 2.44 -20.98
CA LEU A 568 -31.77 1.99 -21.44
C LEU A 568 -31.95 2.19 -22.96
N ASP A 569 -31.54 3.34 -23.49
CA ASP A 569 -31.58 3.68 -24.92
C ASP A 569 -30.70 2.74 -25.76
N ALA A 570 -29.58 2.26 -25.20
CA ALA A 570 -28.71 1.26 -25.83
C ALA A 570 -29.29 -0.18 -25.78
N GLY A 571 -30.47 -0.36 -25.19
CA GLY A 571 -31.08 -1.68 -24.98
C GLY A 571 -30.39 -2.49 -23.88
N PHE A 572 -29.64 -1.85 -22.97
CA PHE A 572 -28.98 -2.53 -21.87
C PHE A 572 -30.03 -3.04 -20.86
N PRO A 573 -29.99 -4.33 -20.47
CA PRO A 573 -30.95 -4.88 -19.53
C PRO A 573 -30.69 -4.33 -18.11
N ILE A 574 -31.53 -3.39 -17.67
CA ILE A 574 -31.50 -2.85 -16.32
C ILE A 574 -32.67 -3.41 -15.52
N ASP A 575 -32.38 -3.98 -14.35
CA ASP A 575 -33.40 -4.30 -13.37
C ASP A 575 -33.94 -3.00 -12.73
N THR A 576 -35.07 -2.53 -13.25
CA THR A 576 -35.73 -1.29 -12.80
C THR A 576 -36.11 -1.31 -11.32
N SER A 577 -36.32 -2.50 -10.72
CA SER A 577 -36.62 -2.62 -9.29
C SER A 577 -35.42 -2.28 -8.39
N ARG A 578 -34.20 -2.32 -8.94
CA ARG A 578 -32.93 -2.08 -8.23
C ARG A 578 -32.33 -0.70 -8.45
N VAL A 579 -32.92 0.14 -9.30
CA VAL A 579 -32.36 1.47 -9.63
C VAL A 579 -32.13 2.33 -8.39
N ALA A 580 -33.07 2.34 -7.44
CA ALA A 580 -32.90 3.10 -6.19
C ALA A 580 -31.67 2.65 -5.39
N MET A 581 -31.37 1.35 -5.40
CA MET A 581 -30.19 0.77 -4.74
C MET A 581 -28.91 1.15 -5.49
N TYR A 582 -28.87 1.05 -6.83
CA TYR A 582 -27.69 1.46 -7.61
C TYR A 582 -27.31 2.93 -7.38
N LEU A 583 -28.30 3.79 -7.11
CA LEU A 583 -28.10 5.23 -6.97
C LEU A 583 -27.88 5.71 -5.52
N ASP A 584 -28.10 4.85 -4.51
CA ASP A 584 -27.89 5.23 -3.11
C ASP A 584 -26.48 4.87 -2.64
N PRO A 585 -25.58 5.83 -2.39
CA PRO A 585 -24.20 5.52 -2.02
C PRO A 585 -24.05 4.64 -0.77
N GLU A 586 -25.03 4.68 0.14
CA GLU A 586 -25.03 3.89 1.39
C GLU A 586 -25.05 2.38 1.14
N THR A 587 -25.52 1.92 -0.02
CA THR A 587 -25.54 0.49 -0.36
C THR A 587 -24.23 -0.03 -0.94
N HIS A 588 -23.25 0.86 -1.20
CA HIS A 588 -21.97 0.55 -1.87
C HIS A 588 -20.75 0.70 -0.95
N VAL A 589 -20.98 0.71 0.37
CA VAL A 589 -19.90 0.80 1.37
C VAL A 589 -19.27 -0.57 1.67
N GLY A 590 -19.74 -1.64 1.03
CA GLY A 590 -19.29 -3.01 1.25
C GLY A 590 -19.24 -3.38 2.73
N ARG A 591 -18.09 -3.93 3.14
CA ARG A 591 -17.80 -4.36 4.53
C ARG A 591 -17.12 -3.28 5.37
N ALA A 592 -17.19 -2.00 4.98
CA ALA A 592 -16.41 -0.95 5.64
C ALA A 592 -16.71 -0.85 7.14
N ARG A 593 -17.97 -1.03 7.54
CA ARG A 593 -18.42 -0.96 8.94
C ARG A 593 -17.87 -2.13 9.75
N GLU A 594 -18.00 -3.35 9.25
CA GLU A 594 -17.50 -4.56 9.90
C GLU A 594 -15.97 -4.55 10.01
N GLN A 595 -15.29 -3.98 9.01
CA GLN A 595 -13.84 -3.85 9.03
C GLN A 595 -13.34 -2.92 10.15
N VAL A 596 -14.09 -1.87 10.50
CA VAL A 596 -13.78 -1.01 11.66
C VAL A 596 -13.90 -1.79 12.97
N ASP A 597 -14.99 -2.55 13.15
CA ASP A 597 -15.20 -3.36 14.35
C ASP A 597 -14.13 -4.45 14.49
N GLU A 598 -13.80 -5.13 13.40
CA GLU A 598 -12.74 -6.14 13.39
C GLU A 598 -11.37 -5.53 13.69
N PHE A 599 -11.10 -4.31 13.21
CA PHE A 599 -9.86 -3.59 13.48
C PHE A 599 -9.74 -3.17 14.95
N GLU A 600 -10.85 -2.72 15.57
CA GLU A 600 -10.92 -2.43 17.00
C GLU A 600 -10.44 -3.63 17.82
N GLN A 601 -11.04 -4.79 17.55
CA GLN A 601 -10.77 -6.01 18.31
C GLN A 601 -9.36 -6.56 18.06
N LYS A 602 -8.92 -6.62 16.80
CA LYS A 602 -7.66 -7.28 16.42
C LYS A 602 -6.44 -6.40 16.67
N MET A 603 -6.56 -5.09 16.53
CA MET A 603 -5.41 -4.18 16.50
C MET A 603 -5.43 -3.18 17.66
N ILE A 604 -6.58 -2.58 17.96
CA ILE A 604 -6.66 -1.47 18.91
C ILE A 604 -6.73 -1.95 20.36
N HIS A 605 -7.61 -2.91 20.68
CA HIS A 605 -7.71 -3.47 22.03
C HIS A 605 -6.37 -3.98 22.58
N PRO A 606 -5.57 -4.78 21.84
CA PRO A 606 -4.27 -5.22 22.33
C PRO A 606 -3.30 -4.06 22.62
N ILE A 607 -3.36 -2.96 21.87
CA ILE A 607 -2.53 -1.77 22.10
C ILE A 607 -3.00 -1.03 23.36
N ARG A 608 -4.31 -0.83 23.52
CA ARG A 608 -4.88 -0.17 24.71
C ARG A 608 -4.51 -0.90 26.00
N GLU A 609 -4.53 -2.23 25.99
CA GLU A 609 -4.12 -3.02 27.16
C GLU A 609 -2.63 -2.85 27.49
N ARG A 610 -1.75 -2.86 26.47
CA ARG A 610 -0.30 -2.68 26.68
C ARG A 610 0.07 -1.26 27.16
N TYR A 611 -0.65 -0.24 26.69
CA TYR A 611 -0.31 1.17 26.91
C TYR A 611 -1.34 1.93 27.77
N LYS A 612 -2.13 1.23 28.59
CA LYS A 612 -3.24 1.80 29.38
C LYS A 612 -2.88 3.09 30.14
N ASP A 613 -1.68 3.16 30.71
CA ASP A 613 -1.22 4.30 31.50
C ASP A 613 -0.83 5.51 30.64
N ALA A 614 -0.51 5.26 29.36
CA ALA A 614 -0.14 6.29 28.39
C ALA A 614 -1.34 6.87 27.62
N LEU A 615 -2.51 6.20 27.64
CA LEU A 615 -3.67 6.63 26.84
C LEU A 615 -4.19 8.03 27.22
N GLN A 616 -3.95 8.46 28.46
CA GLN A 616 -4.35 9.78 28.95
C GLN A 616 -3.45 10.92 28.49
N LEU A 617 -2.30 10.64 27.86
CA LEU A 617 -1.34 11.67 27.44
C LEU A 617 -1.99 12.69 26.49
N THR A 618 -2.11 13.94 26.91
CA THR A 618 -2.65 15.04 26.08
C THR A 618 -1.52 15.80 25.37
N SER A 619 -1.87 16.63 24.39
CA SER A 619 -0.93 17.52 23.72
C SER A 619 -0.91 18.91 24.34
N ASP A 620 0.25 19.41 24.77
CA ASP A 620 0.45 20.81 25.20
C ASP A 620 0.86 21.73 24.03
N VAL A 621 0.30 21.53 22.83
CA VAL A 621 0.72 22.36 21.69
C VAL A 621 0.11 23.75 21.79
N ARG A 622 0.93 24.70 22.28
CA ARG A 622 0.69 26.14 22.12
C ARG A 622 0.99 26.52 20.66
N VAL A 623 0.08 26.22 19.74
CA VAL A 623 0.17 26.60 18.31
C VAL A 623 -0.18 28.06 18.11
#